data_AF-A0A060C3U4-F1
#
_entry.id   AF-A0A060C3U4-F1
#
_cell.length_a   1.000
_cell.length_b   1.000
_cell.length_c   1.000
_cell.angle_alpha   90.00
_cell.angle_beta   90.00
_cell.angle_gamma   90.00
#
_symmetry.space_group_name_H-M   'P 1'
#
loop_
_entity.id
_entity.type
_entity.pdbx_description
1 polymer ?
#
loop_
_entity_poly.entity_id
_entity_poly.type
_entity_poly.pdbx_seq_one_letter_code
_entity_poly.pdbx_strand_id
1 'polypeptide(L)'
;GGTMKIPGLLRCRVFVSYDGKEYEGRATAGFDVLSIRPTTVMPDDFTEFWDNAKAENAKIPIDARLTLLPERCTGKVNVYELNIQNFDYGSRIYGILCVPKAEGKYPAVLSVPGAGIRPYAGNISTAEKGVITLQIGIHGVPVTMDPVIYDNMYRASTRGYWLEIGTP
;
A
#
# COMPACT_ATOMS: atom_id res chain seq x y z
N GLY A 1 40.13 6.02 -9.85
CA GLY A 1 39.08 5.52 -8.96
C GLY A 1 37.77 6.21 -9.31
N GLY A 2 36.64 5.51 -9.22
CA GLY A 2 35.33 6.02 -9.65
C GLY A 2 34.79 7.09 -8.69
N THR A 3 34.71 8.34 -9.15
CA THR A 3 34.11 9.46 -8.42
C THR A 3 33.08 10.13 -9.32
N MET A 4 31.88 10.39 -8.81
CA MET A 4 30.91 11.24 -9.48
C MET A 4 31.11 12.71 -9.08
N LYS A 5 31.00 13.62 -10.05
CA LYS A 5 31.04 15.08 -9.80
C LYS A 5 29.69 15.66 -9.38
N ILE A 6 28.61 14.89 -9.54
CA ILE A 6 27.24 15.29 -9.27
C ILE A 6 26.64 14.23 -8.34
N PRO A 7 25.85 14.62 -7.32
CA PRO A 7 25.07 13.70 -6.50
C PRO A 7 24.28 12.70 -7.33
N GLY A 8 24.30 11.41 -6.97
CA GLY A 8 23.58 10.39 -7.73
C GLY A 8 23.93 8.95 -7.38
N LEU A 9 23.46 8.02 -8.22
CA LEU A 9 23.71 6.58 -8.11
C LEU A 9 24.52 6.11 -9.33
N LEU A 10 25.71 5.57 -9.10
CA LEU A 10 26.51 4.93 -10.14
C LEU A 10 26.23 3.44 -10.17
N ARG A 11 25.76 2.92 -11.31
CA ARG A 11 25.53 1.48 -11.52
C ARG A 11 26.66 0.86 -12.32
N CYS A 12 27.34 -0.11 -11.73
CA CYS A 12 28.28 -1.00 -12.41
C CYS A 12 27.53 -2.27 -12.84
N ARG A 13 27.67 -2.64 -14.12
CA ARG A 13 27.12 -3.87 -14.70
C ARG A 13 28.29 -4.66 -15.27
N VAL A 14 28.36 -5.95 -14.95
CA VAL A 14 29.39 -6.88 -15.44
C VAL A 14 28.67 -8.01 -16.16
N PHE A 15 29.11 -8.31 -17.38
CA PHE A 15 28.51 -9.35 -18.21
C PHE A 15 29.53 -10.47 -18.44
N VAL A 16 29.10 -11.73 -18.33
CA VAL A 16 29.93 -12.91 -18.60
C VAL A 16 29.13 -13.88 -19.47
N SER A 17 29.73 -14.35 -20.56
CA SER A 17 29.18 -15.43 -21.38
C SER A 17 29.80 -16.76 -21.00
N TYR A 18 28.97 -17.73 -20.62
CA TYR A 18 29.40 -19.09 -20.27
C TYR A 18 28.38 -20.11 -20.79
N ASP A 19 28.86 -21.15 -21.48
CA ASP A 19 28.03 -22.21 -22.08
C ASP A 19 26.84 -21.68 -22.92
N GLY A 20 27.10 -20.68 -23.77
CA GLY A 20 26.09 -20.06 -24.62
C GLY A 20 25.05 -19.19 -23.90
N LYS A 21 25.18 -18.96 -22.59
CA LYS A 21 24.31 -18.08 -21.79
C LYS A 21 25.08 -16.84 -21.30
N GLU A 22 24.42 -15.68 -21.35
CA GLU A 22 24.94 -14.45 -20.77
C GLU A 22 24.43 -14.28 -19.33
N TYR A 23 25.33 -13.90 -18.43
CA TYR A 23 25.06 -13.64 -17.03
C TYR A 23 25.40 -12.19 -16.71
N GLU A 24 24.55 -11.55 -15.91
CA GLU A 24 24.77 -10.16 -15.48
C GLU A 24 24.95 -10.07 -13.95
N GLY A 25 26.07 -9.48 -13.53
CA GLY A 25 26.29 -8.99 -12.16
C GLY A 25 26.06 -7.47 -12.09
N ARG A 26 25.40 -6.99 -11.03
CA ARG A 26 25.16 -5.56 -10.80
C ARG A 26 25.65 -5.12 -9.42
N ALA A 27 26.26 -3.95 -9.35
CA ALA A 27 26.55 -3.23 -8.10
C ALA A 27 26.18 -1.75 -8.26
N THR A 28 25.69 -1.09 -7.21
CA THR A 28 25.36 0.35 -7.23
C THR A 28 26.00 1.05 -6.05
N ALA A 29 26.68 2.17 -6.31
CA ALA A 29 27.26 3.03 -5.28
C ALA A 29 26.57 4.41 -5.32
N GLY A 30 26.15 4.90 -4.15
CA GLY A 30 25.63 6.26 -4.01
C GLY A 30 26.75 7.27 -3.79
N PHE A 31 26.67 8.41 -4.48
CA PHE A 31 27.61 9.53 -4.36
C PHE A 31 26.84 10.75 -3.88
N ASP A 32 27.24 11.28 -2.72
CA ASP A 32 26.61 12.46 -2.10
C ASP A 32 25.06 12.39 -2.11
N VAL A 33 24.53 11.24 -1.70
CA VAL A 33 23.10 10.90 -1.88
C VAL A 33 22.13 11.87 -1.20
N LEU A 34 22.58 12.55 -0.13
CA LEU A 34 21.79 13.54 0.59
C LEU A 34 21.66 14.87 -0.18
N SER A 35 22.49 15.08 -1.20
CA SER A 35 22.48 16.28 -2.05
C SER A 35 21.74 16.05 -3.38
N ILE A 36 21.14 14.87 -3.60
CA ILE A 36 20.30 14.60 -4.77
C ILE A 36 19.06 15.51 -4.72
N ARG A 37 18.84 16.25 -5.80
CA ARG A 37 17.68 17.15 -5.95
C ARG A 37 16.62 16.51 -6.85
N PRO A 38 15.33 16.90 -6.71
CA PRO A 38 14.29 16.49 -7.63
C PRO A 38 14.65 16.84 -9.08
N THR A 39 14.40 15.91 -10.01
CA THR A 39 14.65 16.09 -11.45
C THR A 39 13.41 16.47 -12.23
N THR A 40 12.26 16.57 -11.57
CA THR A 40 10.96 16.90 -12.18
C THR A 40 10.51 18.27 -11.73
N VAL A 41 9.77 18.96 -12.60
CA VAL A 41 9.10 20.22 -12.28
C VAL A 41 7.69 19.90 -11.81
N MET A 42 7.22 20.57 -10.76
CA MET A 42 5.84 20.45 -10.31
C MET A 42 4.93 21.05 -11.39
N PRO A 43 3.90 20.32 -11.87
CA PRO A 43 2.94 20.88 -12.83
C PRO A 43 2.26 22.13 -12.29
N ASP A 44 2.01 23.11 -13.15
CA ASP A 44 1.37 24.39 -12.78
C ASP A 44 -0.04 24.19 -12.20
N ASP A 45 -0.72 23.10 -12.58
CA ASP A 45 -2.08 22.75 -12.18
C ASP A 45 -2.16 21.74 -11.03
N PHE A 46 -1.03 21.37 -10.40
CA PHE A 46 -0.99 20.28 -9.41
C PHE A 46 -2.02 20.46 -8.27
N THR A 47 -2.09 21.66 -7.69
CA THR A 47 -3.03 21.96 -6.60
C THR A 47 -4.47 21.95 -7.09
N GLU A 48 -4.74 22.58 -8.24
CA GLU A 48 -6.08 22.64 -8.83
C GLU A 48 -6.62 21.25 -9.15
N PHE A 49 -5.79 20.37 -9.74
CA PHE A 49 -6.14 18.98 -10.01
C PHE A 49 -6.62 18.26 -8.75
N TRP A 50 -5.85 18.33 -7.66
CA TRP A 50 -6.22 17.64 -6.41
C TRP A 50 -7.40 18.26 -5.69
N ASP A 51 -7.57 19.58 -5.75
CA ASP A 51 -8.73 20.26 -5.19
C ASP A 51 -10.02 19.87 -5.92
N ASN A 52 -9.99 19.81 -7.25
CA ASN A 52 -11.09 19.32 -8.07
C ASN A 52 -11.41 17.85 -7.77
N ALA A 53 -10.39 16.98 -7.71
CA ALA A 53 -10.58 15.56 -7.39
C ALA A 53 -11.23 15.35 -6.01
N LYS A 54 -10.81 16.10 -4.99
CA LYS A 54 -11.42 16.07 -3.64
C LYS A 54 -12.86 16.57 -3.67
N ALA A 55 -13.14 17.65 -4.40
CA ALA A 55 -14.47 18.24 -4.49
C ALA A 55 -15.47 17.29 -5.17
N GLU A 56 -15.06 16.61 -6.26
CA GLU A 56 -15.89 15.59 -6.90
C GLU A 56 -16.10 14.36 -5.99
N ASN A 57 -15.05 13.87 -5.34
CA ASN A 57 -15.16 12.74 -4.42
C ASN A 57 -16.05 13.04 -3.21
N ALA A 58 -16.08 14.29 -2.71
CA ALA A 58 -16.95 14.69 -1.61
C ALA A 58 -18.46 14.60 -1.93
N LYS A 59 -18.82 14.53 -3.22
CA LYS A 59 -20.21 14.33 -3.67
C LYS A 59 -20.63 12.86 -3.56
N ILE A 60 -19.69 11.94 -3.40
CA ILE A 60 -19.94 10.50 -3.32
C ILE A 60 -20.04 10.12 -1.83
N PRO A 61 -21.20 9.62 -1.36
CA PRO A 61 -21.33 9.18 0.03
C PRO A 61 -20.38 8.02 0.35
N ILE A 62 -19.79 8.03 1.55
CA ILE A 62 -18.84 6.98 1.97
C ILE A 62 -19.45 5.58 2.00
N ASP A 63 -20.78 5.47 2.18
CA ASP A 63 -21.55 4.21 2.25
C ASP A 63 -20.78 3.11 3.02
N ALA A 64 -20.41 3.43 4.26
CA ALA A 64 -19.60 2.57 5.09
C ALA A 64 -20.42 1.41 5.65
N ARG A 65 -19.94 0.19 5.42
CA ARG A 65 -20.55 -1.05 5.88
C ARG A 65 -19.56 -1.80 6.75
N LEU A 66 -20.05 -2.27 7.89
CA LEU A 66 -19.26 -3.01 8.86
C LEU A 66 -19.88 -4.39 9.08
N THR A 67 -19.10 -5.43 8.84
CA THR A 67 -19.45 -6.81 9.17
C THR A 67 -18.60 -7.23 10.35
N LEU A 68 -19.22 -7.55 11.49
CA LEU A 68 -18.48 -8.08 12.64
C LEU A 68 -17.83 -9.42 12.25
N LEU A 69 -16.60 -9.64 12.71
CA LEU A 69 -15.85 -10.89 12.58
C LEU A 69 -15.72 -11.52 13.98
N PRO A 70 -16.73 -12.27 14.46
CA PRO A 70 -16.77 -12.76 15.84
C PRO A 70 -15.55 -13.61 16.19
N GLU A 71 -15.05 -14.39 15.24
CA GLU A 71 -13.90 -15.28 15.39
C GLU A 71 -12.57 -14.53 15.59
N ARG A 72 -12.53 -13.22 15.28
CA ARG A 72 -11.35 -12.35 15.50
C ARG A 72 -11.52 -11.43 16.71
N CYS A 73 -12.72 -11.34 17.28
CA CYS A 73 -12.97 -10.48 18.43
C CYS A 73 -12.31 -11.03 19.70
N THR A 74 -11.95 -10.13 20.62
CA THR A 74 -11.43 -10.50 21.94
C THR A 74 -12.35 -9.99 23.04
N GLY A 75 -12.04 -10.28 24.30
CA GLY A 75 -12.74 -9.69 25.44
C GLY A 75 -12.68 -8.15 25.47
N LYS A 76 -11.70 -7.54 24.79
CA LYS A 76 -11.44 -6.10 24.81
C LYS A 76 -11.69 -5.38 23.49
N VAL A 77 -11.76 -6.10 22.37
CA VAL A 77 -11.79 -5.49 21.03
C VAL A 77 -12.88 -6.14 20.17
N ASN A 78 -13.65 -5.31 19.48
CA ASN A 78 -14.49 -5.71 18.35
C ASN A 78 -13.68 -5.60 17.07
N VAL A 79 -13.77 -6.62 16.22
CA VAL A 79 -13.10 -6.66 14.91
C VAL A 79 -14.15 -6.74 13.83
N TYR A 80 -14.04 -5.86 12.84
CA TYR A 80 -14.97 -5.76 11.72
C TYR A 80 -14.22 -5.86 10.40
N GLU A 81 -14.81 -6.52 9.41
CA GLU A 81 -14.51 -6.22 8.02
C GLU A 81 -15.23 -4.91 7.64
N LEU A 82 -14.45 -3.94 7.20
CA LEU A 82 -14.89 -2.69 6.64
C LEU A 82 -15.07 -2.85 5.13
N ASN A 83 -16.14 -2.26 4.61
CA ASN A 83 -16.38 -2.08 3.19
C ASN A 83 -16.91 -0.65 2.95
N ILE A 84 -16.18 0.18 2.22
CA ILE A 84 -16.55 1.57 1.91
C ILE A 84 -16.56 1.83 0.41
N GLN A 85 -17.35 2.81 -0.01
CA GLN A 85 -17.34 3.34 -1.36
C GLN A 85 -15.98 4.01 -1.66
N ASN A 86 -15.45 3.78 -2.86
CA ASN A 86 -14.24 4.43 -3.37
C ASN A 86 -14.59 5.67 -4.23
N PHE A 87 -13.59 6.30 -4.85
CA PHE A 87 -13.79 7.48 -5.70
C PHE A 87 -14.60 7.23 -6.98
N ASP A 88 -14.59 6.00 -7.50
CA ASP A 88 -15.41 5.62 -8.65
C ASP A 88 -16.68 4.92 -8.17
N TYR A 89 -17.86 5.41 -8.59
CA TYR A 89 -19.14 4.98 -8.04
C TYR A 89 -19.34 3.46 -8.21
N GLY A 90 -19.59 2.75 -7.10
CA GLY A 90 -19.69 1.29 -7.07
C GLY A 90 -18.36 0.55 -6.86
N SER A 91 -17.21 1.19 -7.10
CA SER A 91 -15.91 0.67 -6.67
C SER A 91 -15.78 0.74 -5.15
N ARG A 92 -15.10 -0.24 -4.55
CA ARG A 92 -15.06 -0.41 -3.08
C ARG A 92 -13.63 -0.51 -2.56
N ILE A 93 -13.44 -0.07 -1.32
CA ILE A 93 -12.25 -0.32 -0.51
C ILE A 93 -12.66 -1.22 0.66
N TYR A 94 -11.82 -2.20 0.96
CA TYR A 94 -12.04 -3.12 2.06
C TYR A 94 -10.96 -2.98 3.12
N GLY A 95 -11.23 -3.40 4.36
CA GLY A 95 -10.24 -3.35 5.42
C GLY A 95 -10.65 -4.10 6.67
N ILE A 96 -9.75 -4.19 7.63
CA ILE A 96 -10.04 -4.69 8.97
C ILE A 96 -10.00 -3.52 9.95
N LEU A 97 -11.13 -3.25 10.59
CA LEU A 97 -11.29 -2.24 11.63
C LEU A 97 -11.32 -2.94 13.00
N CYS A 98 -10.43 -2.54 13.90
CA CYS A 98 -10.41 -3.00 15.29
C CYS A 98 -10.75 -1.83 16.22
N VAL A 99 -11.77 -2.02 17.07
CA VAL A 99 -12.29 -0.97 17.96
C VAL A 99 -12.29 -1.51 19.40
N PRO A 100 -11.66 -0.79 20.36
CA PRO A 100 -11.81 -1.12 21.78
C PRO A 100 -13.29 -1.17 22.20
N LYS A 101 -13.69 -2.15 23.01
CA LYS A 101 -15.07 -2.34 23.47
C LYS A 101 -15.51 -1.36 24.54
N ALA A 102 -14.57 -0.92 25.38
CA ALA A 102 -14.88 0.05 26.42
C ALA A 102 -15.30 1.37 25.79
N GLU A 103 -16.25 2.07 26.43
CA GLU A 103 -16.63 3.39 25.98
C GLU A 103 -15.48 4.38 26.21
N GLY A 104 -15.25 5.27 25.25
CA GLY A 104 -14.20 6.27 25.35
C GLY A 104 -13.81 6.89 24.03
N LYS A 105 -12.93 7.88 24.10
CA LYS A 105 -12.24 8.44 22.94
C LYS A 105 -10.88 7.79 22.82
N TYR A 106 -10.54 7.31 21.63
CA TYR A 106 -9.30 6.61 21.36
C TYR A 106 -8.55 7.29 20.23
N PRO A 107 -7.21 7.34 20.27
CA PRO A 107 -6.42 7.63 19.08
C PRO A 107 -6.70 6.57 18.00
N ALA A 108 -6.48 6.93 16.74
CA ALA A 108 -6.67 6.03 15.61
C ALA A 108 -5.41 5.93 14.74
N VAL A 109 -5.17 4.74 14.18
CA VAL A 109 -4.08 4.47 13.24
C VAL A 109 -4.65 3.86 11.97
N LEU A 110 -4.36 4.49 10.83
CA LEU A 110 -4.62 3.96 9.49
C LEU A 110 -3.35 3.32 8.93
N SER A 111 -3.45 2.04 8.59
CA SER A 111 -2.39 1.28 7.91
C SER A 111 -2.74 1.11 6.43
N VAL A 112 -2.01 1.82 5.58
CA VAL A 112 -2.10 1.72 4.11
C VAL A 112 -1.25 0.56 3.59
N PRO A 113 -1.64 -0.12 2.50
CA PRO A 113 -0.95 -1.31 2.04
C PRO A 113 0.33 -0.97 1.28
N GLY A 114 1.40 -1.73 1.55
CA GLY A 114 2.53 -1.85 0.62
C GLY A 114 2.11 -2.52 -0.70
N ALA A 115 2.92 -2.31 -1.74
CA ALA A 115 2.55 -2.52 -3.14
C ALA A 115 2.12 -3.94 -3.53
N GLY A 116 0.86 -4.34 -3.30
CA GLY A 116 0.21 -5.42 -4.03
C GLY A 116 -0.80 -6.20 -3.19
N ILE A 117 -1.13 -7.44 -3.54
CA ILE A 117 -2.39 -8.07 -3.11
C ILE A 117 -2.22 -9.21 -2.08
N ARG A 118 -2.98 -9.14 -0.98
CA ARG A 118 -2.95 -10.09 0.14
C ARG A 118 -4.15 -9.89 1.08
N PRO A 119 -4.54 -10.89 1.90
CA PRO A 119 -5.50 -10.70 2.98
C PRO A 119 -4.91 -9.88 4.12
N TYR A 120 -5.78 -9.41 5.02
CA TYR A 120 -5.40 -8.68 6.22
C TYR A 120 -6.06 -9.26 7.48
N ALA A 121 -5.29 -9.28 8.58
CA ALA A 121 -5.75 -9.72 9.89
C ALA A 121 -6.21 -8.55 10.78
N GLY A 122 -5.80 -7.31 10.49
CA GLY A 122 -5.95 -6.17 11.40
C GLY A 122 -4.87 -6.15 12.50
N ASN A 123 -4.85 -5.09 13.31
CA ASN A 123 -3.88 -4.91 14.38
C ASN A 123 -4.57 -4.93 15.76
N ILE A 124 -5.07 -6.11 16.12
CA ILE A 124 -5.83 -6.35 17.36
C ILE A 124 -4.98 -6.02 18.60
N SER A 125 -3.69 -6.36 18.60
CA SER A 125 -2.80 -6.14 19.75
C SER A 125 -2.58 -4.66 20.06
N THR A 126 -2.63 -3.79 19.05
CA THR A 126 -2.60 -2.33 19.24
C THR A 126 -3.96 -1.82 19.69
N ALA A 127 -5.05 -2.40 19.19
CA ALA A 127 -6.39 -2.07 19.65
C ALA A 127 -6.65 -2.44 21.11
N GLU A 128 -6.10 -3.56 21.60
CA GLU A 128 -6.18 -3.92 23.01
C GLU A 128 -5.47 -2.94 23.95
N LYS A 129 -4.59 -2.08 23.40
CA LYS A 129 -3.93 -0.98 24.13
C LYS A 129 -4.70 0.34 24.05
N GLY A 130 -5.94 0.33 23.56
CA GLY A 130 -6.77 1.53 23.48
C GLY A 130 -6.51 2.40 22.24
N VAL A 131 -6.27 1.78 21.08
CA VAL A 131 -6.08 2.49 19.81
C VAL A 131 -7.03 1.92 18.76
N ILE A 132 -7.84 2.73 18.08
CA ILE A 132 -8.61 2.23 16.95
C ILE A 132 -7.65 1.97 15.80
N THR A 133 -7.68 0.78 15.20
CA THR A 133 -6.81 0.47 14.05
C THR A 133 -7.64 0.14 12.83
N LEU A 134 -7.30 0.74 11.69
CA LEU A 134 -7.87 0.40 10.40
C LEU A 134 -6.75 -0.01 9.44
N GLN A 135 -6.78 -1.23 8.94
CA GLN A 135 -5.86 -1.70 7.89
C GLN A 135 -6.64 -1.92 6.59
N ILE A 136 -6.27 -1.24 5.51
CA ILE A 136 -7.02 -1.27 4.24
C ILE A 136 -6.33 -2.06 3.14
N GLY A 137 -7.14 -2.69 2.28
CA GLY A 137 -6.79 -3.21 0.97
C GLY A 137 -7.47 -2.41 -0.13
N ILE A 138 -6.74 -2.12 -1.21
CA ILE A 138 -7.14 -1.17 -2.27
C ILE A 138 -7.59 -1.83 -3.57
N HIS A 139 -7.73 -3.16 -3.59
CA HIS A 139 -7.94 -3.95 -4.83
C HIS A 139 -9.41 -4.27 -5.13
N GLY A 140 -10.37 -3.62 -4.47
CA GLY A 140 -11.79 -3.84 -4.75
C GLY A 140 -12.36 -5.18 -4.31
N VAL A 141 -11.61 -5.96 -3.52
CA VAL A 141 -12.04 -7.26 -2.99
C VAL A 141 -11.94 -7.28 -1.46
N PRO A 142 -12.83 -8.01 -0.77
CA PRO A 142 -12.73 -8.27 0.67
C PRO A 142 -11.32 -8.71 1.06
N VAL A 143 -10.90 -8.39 2.28
CA VAL A 143 -9.54 -8.68 2.80
C VAL A 143 -9.50 -9.92 3.70
N THR A 144 -10.61 -10.66 3.73
CA THR A 144 -10.84 -11.86 4.54
C THR A 144 -11.09 -13.13 3.72
N MET A 145 -10.97 -13.08 2.39
CA MET A 145 -11.15 -14.24 1.52
C MET A 145 -10.10 -15.32 1.78
N ASP A 146 -10.30 -16.50 1.20
CA ASP A 146 -9.29 -17.56 1.21
C ASP A 146 -7.98 -17.04 0.58
N PRO A 147 -6.81 -17.25 1.22
CA PRO A 147 -5.51 -16.89 0.68
C PRO A 147 -5.29 -17.28 -0.80
N VAL A 148 -5.85 -18.43 -1.24
CA VAL A 148 -5.72 -18.89 -2.63
C VAL A 148 -6.29 -17.89 -3.65
N ILE A 149 -7.31 -17.13 -3.27
CA ILE A 149 -7.91 -16.12 -4.15
C ILE A 149 -6.92 -14.99 -4.41
N TYR A 150 -6.22 -14.51 -3.38
CA TYR A 150 -5.20 -13.49 -3.52
C TYR A 150 -3.99 -14.00 -4.31
N ASP A 151 -3.57 -15.25 -4.09
CA ASP A 151 -2.49 -15.88 -4.85
C ASP A 151 -2.83 -15.98 -6.34
N ASN A 152 -4.07 -16.34 -6.67
CA ASN A 152 -4.55 -16.37 -8.04
C ASN A 152 -4.56 -14.97 -8.66
N MET A 153 -5.07 -13.96 -7.95
CA MET A 153 -5.04 -12.56 -8.43
C MET A 153 -3.62 -12.03 -8.59
N TYR A 154 -2.71 -12.38 -7.67
CA TYR A 154 -1.29 -12.03 -7.73
C TYR A 154 -0.64 -12.56 -9.03
N ARG A 155 -1.00 -13.79 -9.44
CA ARG A 155 -0.47 -14.44 -10.65
C ARG A 155 -1.21 -14.05 -11.93
N ALA A 156 -2.40 -13.44 -11.81
CA ALA A 156 -3.26 -13.08 -12.93
C ALA A 156 -3.46 -11.56 -13.02
N SER A 157 -4.58 -11.05 -12.49
CA SER A 157 -5.04 -9.66 -12.70
C SER A 157 -4.11 -8.59 -12.15
N THR A 158 -3.24 -8.93 -11.20
CA THR A 158 -2.25 -8.01 -10.60
C THR A 158 -0.81 -8.43 -10.87
N ARG A 159 -0.60 -9.30 -11.87
CA ARG A 159 0.73 -9.79 -12.24
C ARG A 159 1.62 -8.60 -12.64
N GLY A 160 2.82 -8.54 -12.05
CA GLY A 160 3.79 -7.47 -12.32
C GLY A 160 3.63 -6.23 -11.46
N TYR A 161 2.53 -6.09 -10.70
CA TYR A 161 2.30 -4.95 -9.82
C TYR A 161 3.43 -4.73 -8.79
N TRP A 162 4.07 -5.81 -8.33
CA TRP A 162 5.21 -5.74 -7.40
C TRP A 162 6.57 -5.50 -8.08
N LEU A 163 6.67 -5.64 -9.41
CA LEU A 163 7.94 -5.70 -10.14
C LEU A 163 8.45 -4.32 -10.61
N GLU A 164 7.64 -3.27 -10.57
CA GLU A 164 8.01 -1.95 -11.14
C GLU A 164 8.83 -1.03 -10.21
N ILE A 165 9.45 -1.57 -9.16
CA ILE A 165 10.40 -0.83 -8.29
C ILE A 165 11.87 -1.12 -8.62
N GLY A 166 12.22 -1.54 -9.84
CA GLY A 166 13.65 -1.77 -10.14
C GLY A 166 14.13 -2.18 -11.53
N THR A 167 13.35 -2.09 -12.60
CA THR A 167 13.86 -2.38 -13.96
C THR A 167 13.67 -1.21 -14.92
N PRO A 168 14.68 -0.32 -15.07
CA PRO A 168 14.98 0.27 -16.36
C PRO A 168 15.56 -0.79 -17.32
#